data_AF-A0A1G4XQQ7-F1
#
_entry.id   AF-A0A1G4XQQ7-F1
#
_cell.length_a   1.000
_cell.length_b   1.000
_cell.length_c   1.000
_cell.angle_alpha   90.00
_cell.angle_beta   90.00
_cell.angle_gamma   90.00
#
_symmetry.space_group_name_H-M   'P 1'
#
loop_
_entity.id
_entity.type
_entity.pdbx_description
1 polymer ?
#
loop_
_entity_poly.entity_id
_entity_poly.type
_entity_poly.pdbx_seq_one_letter_code
_entity_poly.pdbx_strand_id
1 'polypeptide(L)'
;MSLNTLQSTDNIKTMNKYINILLDACFLFIFSLLLNTTLIKPELGLSHFSTRHELIRFGWLASPVLFIYITLRLLRSSAIFSGYLTISIILLLDHINTEKTTLTGEPISFNDLASVNNLSVATKYITSNSTLLFLSFIILGILCFFIGKKSSTTKKHYALLIVSFLITTPLTFSPYVNNIFGDTSYITQKVNLLFVKYNIAYHQWDWKSNVITHGLPIHLVQTSVRESIPSFSENNRETYSTYKANAISALHRPRTIVYILCESCWYDSNNFKTEFQPLINAGFKAFRATSPVYGGGTANAEFEMLTGLPSNSGVLSGIIYQEYSSLLKNNADTLPSNLQHQGARSVAVHNFARAFWHRDIVYQKFGFDKFIALPDMGELPSEYAVQRKPWQWQPDDFLLYRSVLNEISNNNDKPHFFHLVTMSTHGPSDFDNDFGEKAYAFKVRESMSRMIDFTEKLASLDPNALVVVYGDHKPAMNRYFYENKVFPANYYIKKGVKDTDFFFNKNVTAKEYGDVPVFIKNNDEESLNKLIAEANGKPFFCLSAIIDKYFIHSGLPAFNYNIEHGCLAPQDYNYQNMIKITPSWIYALSLFS
;
A
#
# COMPACT_ATOMS: atom_id res chain seq x y z
N MET A 1 33.25 67.31 -6.05
CA MET A 1 31.94 66.63 -6.25
C MET A 1 32.05 65.13 -6.60
N SER A 2 33.25 64.52 -6.62
CA SER A 2 33.46 63.11 -7.04
C SER A 2 33.65 62.09 -5.90
N LEU A 3 34.01 62.50 -4.68
CA LEU A 3 34.15 61.55 -3.55
C LEU A 3 32.80 61.10 -2.97
N ASN A 4 31.82 62.01 -2.86
CA ASN A 4 30.50 61.68 -2.29
C ASN A 4 29.68 60.73 -3.17
N THR A 5 29.92 60.70 -4.50
CA THR A 5 29.25 59.81 -5.46
C THR A 5 29.86 58.40 -5.50
N LEU A 6 31.17 58.26 -5.25
CA LEU A 6 31.83 56.96 -5.09
C LEU A 6 31.45 56.29 -3.75
N GLN A 7 31.39 57.08 -2.68
CA GLN A 7 31.01 56.58 -1.35
C GLN A 7 29.51 56.21 -1.29
N SER A 8 28.64 56.91 -2.02
CA SER A 8 27.22 56.58 -2.13
C SER A 8 26.98 55.31 -2.97
N THR A 9 27.74 55.09 -4.04
CA THR A 9 27.60 53.89 -4.89
C THR A 9 28.12 52.62 -4.21
N ASP A 10 29.18 52.70 -3.40
CA ASP A 10 29.63 51.57 -2.58
C ASP A 10 28.70 51.28 -1.39
N ASN A 11 28.09 52.31 -0.79
CA ASN A 11 27.03 52.13 0.21
C ASN A 11 25.77 51.47 -0.41
N ILE A 12 25.38 51.84 -1.62
CA ILE A 12 24.25 51.21 -2.34
C ILE A 12 24.54 49.74 -2.68
N LYS A 13 25.75 49.41 -3.13
CA LYS A 13 26.16 48.01 -3.37
C LYS A 13 26.19 47.17 -2.09
N THR A 14 26.64 47.78 -0.98
CA THR A 14 26.68 47.12 0.33
C THR A 14 25.28 46.94 0.93
N MET A 15 24.39 47.91 0.75
CA MET A 15 22.97 47.82 1.15
C MET A 15 22.23 46.74 0.35
N ASN A 16 22.43 46.69 -0.98
CA ASN A 16 21.85 45.63 -1.84
C ASN A 16 22.31 44.21 -1.48
N LYS A 17 23.49 44.07 -0.83
CA LYS A 17 24.01 42.78 -0.35
C LYS A 17 23.27 42.25 0.88
N TYR A 18 22.87 43.11 1.82
CA TYR A 18 22.13 42.70 3.02
C TYR A 18 20.64 42.49 2.74
N ILE A 19 20.08 43.18 1.73
CA ILE A 19 18.68 43.02 1.30
C ILE A 19 18.39 41.58 0.87
N ASN A 20 19.29 40.91 0.14
CA ASN A 20 19.06 39.52 -0.28
C ASN A 20 19.01 38.53 0.88
N ILE A 21 19.85 38.72 1.91
CA ILE A 21 19.83 37.88 3.13
C ILE A 21 18.50 38.07 3.87
N LEU A 22 18.03 39.32 3.98
CA LEU A 22 16.75 39.62 4.59
C LEU A 22 15.59 39.04 3.78
N LEU A 23 15.62 39.14 2.45
CA LEU A 23 14.62 38.54 1.56
C LEU A 23 14.59 37.02 1.68
N ASP A 24 15.75 36.36 1.72
CA ASP A 24 15.86 34.94 2.02
C ASP A 24 15.17 34.59 3.34
N ALA A 25 15.49 35.30 4.42
CA ALA A 25 14.87 35.08 5.73
C ALA A 25 13.35 35.32 5.70
N CYS A 26 12.89 36.36 5.01
CA CYS A 26 11.46 36.64 4.84
C CYS A 26 10.76 35.53 4.05
N PHE A 27 11.33 35.05 2.95
CA PHE A 27 10.73 33.95 2.19
C PHE A 27 10.72 32.65 2.98
N LEU A 28 11.79 32.33 3.72
CA LEU A 28 11.82 31.17 4.61
C LEU A 28 10.72 31.27 5.68
N PHE A 29 10.49 32.46 6.25
CA PHE A 29 9.39 32.70 7.18
C PHE A 29 8.02 32.55 6.51
N ILE A 30 7.84 33.08 5.30
CA ILE A 30 6.60 32.93 4.52
C ILE A 30 6.33 31.46 4.18
N PHE A 31 7.35 30.70 3.76
CA PHE A 31 7.21 29.27 3.54
C PHE A 31 6.82 28.55 4.81
N SER A 32 7.44 28.90 5.94
CA SER A 32 7.07 28.33 7.24
C SER A 32 5.62 28.61 7.60
N LEU A 33 5.11 29.82 7.33
CA LEU A 33 3.71 30.17 7.56
C LEU A 33 2.77 29.41 6.62
N LEU A 34 3.05 29.42 5.31
CA LEU A 34 2.24 28.74 4.30
C LEU A 34 2.18 27.24 4.58
N LEU A 35 3.33 26.61 4.79
CA LEU A 35 3.40 25.18 5.11
C LEU A 35 2.61 24.85 6.38
N ASN A 36 2.64 25.72 7.39
CA ASN A 36 1.91 25.54 8.63
C ASN A 36 0.37 25.71 8.46
N THR A 37 -0.08 26.55 7.51
CA THR A 37 -1.51 26.85 7.33
C THR A 37 -2.18 26.03 6.23
N THR A 38 -1.44 25.58 5.21
CA THR A 38 -2.01 24.88 4.04
C THR A 38 -1.63 23.41 3.99
N LEU A 39 -0.33 23.09 4.12
CA LEU A 39 0.20 21.80 3.70
C LEU A 39 0.65 20.87 4.82
N ILE A 40 0.96 21.34 6.02
CA ILE A 40 1.39 20.53 7.16
C ILE A 40 0.52 20.99 8.33
N LYS A 41 -0.57 20.30 8.64
CA LYS A 41 -1.33 20.60 9.87
C LYS A 41 -0.47 20.15 11.05
N PRO A 42 0.13 21.06 11.84
CA PRO A 42 0.85 20.62 13.01
C PRO A 42 -0.17 20.21 14.06
N GLU A 43 0.11 19.13 14.77
CA GLU A 43 -0.58 18.80 16.02
C GLU A 43 -0.07 19.69 17.18
N LEU A 44 0.13 20.98 16.93
CA LEU A 44 0.61 21.94 17.92
C LEU A 44 -0.45 22.06 19.03
N GLY A 45 -0.16 21.49 20.20
CA GLY A 45 -1.03 21.48 21.37
C GLY A 45 -1.87 20.21 21.56
N LEU A 46 -1.79 19.25 20.64
CA LEU A 46 -2.47 17.95 20.73
C LEU A 46 -1.48 16.77 20.77
N SER A 47 -0.20 16.98 20.42
CA SER A 47 0.81 15.93 20.41
C SER A 47 1.48 15.76 21.78
N HIS A 48 1.77 14.50 22.15
CA HIS A 48 2.56 14.16 23.34
C HIS A 48 4.06 14.53 23.22
N PHE A 49 4.46 15.30 22.21
CA PHE A 49 5.86 15.54 21.86
C PHE A 49 6.37 16.92 22.31
N SER A 50 7.67 16.99 22.62
CA SER A 50 8.32 18.25 23.02
C SER A 50 8.39 19.26 21.87
N THR A 51 8.46 20.56 22.18
CA THR A 51 8.65 21.63 21.17
C THR A 51 9.85 21.38 20.25
N ARG A 52 10.97 20.86 20.79
CA ARG A 52 12.16 20.52 20.00
C ARG A 52 11.87 19.43 18.96
N HIS A 53 11.06 18.43 19.32
CA HIS A 53 10.66 17.37 18.41
C HIS A 53 9.87 17.96 17.23
N GLU A 54 8.86 18.78 17.51
CA GLU A 54 8.02 19.37 16.47
C GLU A 54 8.79 20.30 15.55
N LEU A 55 9.77 21.06 16.07
CA LEU A 55 10.64 21.89 15.22
C LEU A 55 11.49 21.05 14.24
N ILE A 56 12.04 19.92 14.69
CA ILE A 56 12.82 19.03 13.82
C ILE A 56 11.91 18.38 12.77
N ARG A 57 10.75 17.87 13.21
CA ARG A 57 9.75 17.27 12.33
C ARG A 57 9.30 18.27 11.27
N PHE A 58 8.92 19.48 11.67
CA PHE A 58 8.52 20.54 10.75
C PHE A 58 9.61 20.88 9.75
N GLY A 59 10.87 21.04 10.18
CA GLY A 59 11.99 21.31 9.29
C GLY A 59 12.21 20.20 8.25
N TRP A 60 11.97 18.94 8.63
CA TRP A 60 12.03 17.80 7.73
C TRP A 60 10.85 17.81 6.74
N LEU A 61 9.63 18.01 7.21
CA LEU A 61 8.45 18.05 6.35
C LEU A 61 8.47 19.25 5.38
N ALA A 62 9.08 20.36 5.78
CA ALA A 62 9.27 21.54 4.96
C ALA A 62 10.40 21.39 3.92
N SER A 63 11.27 20.38 4.06
CA SER A 63 12.51 20.31 3.29
C SER A 63 12.31 20.25 1.78
N PRO A 64 11.26 19.62 1.19
CA PRO A 64 11.07 19.65 -0.27
C PRO A 64 10.85 21.06 -0.82
N VAL A 65 10.10 21.89 -0.10
CA VAL A 65 9.88 23.30 -0.47
C VAL A 65 11.16 24.11 -0.36
N LEU A 66 11.90 23.93 0.74
CA LEU A 66 13.19 24.59 0.94
C LEU A 66 14.20 24.18 -0.12
N PHE A 67 14.22 22.90 -0.49
CA PHE A 67 15.07 22.35 -1.53
C PHE A 67 14.79 23.02 -2.89
N ILE A 68 13.52 23.16 -3.29
CA ILE A 68 13.14 23.86 -4.53
C ILE A 68 13.65 25.30 -4.52
N TYR A 69 13.35 26.06 -3.46
CA TYR A 69 13.76 27.46 -3.34
C TYR A 69 15.28 27.62 -3.42
N ILE A 70 16.02 26.84 -2.64
CA ILE A 70 17.49 26.91 -2.58
C ILE A 70 18.09 26.52 -3.93
N THR A 71 17.54 25.51 -4.61
CA THR A 71 18.00 25.09 -5.95
C THR A 71 17.87 26.25 -6.94
N LEU A 72 16.72 26.93 -6.98
CA LEU A 72 16.52 28.11 -7.83
C LEU A 72 17.56 29.21 -7.52
N ARG A 73 17.87 29.43 -6.24
CA ARG A 73 18.89 30.40 -5.83
C ARG A 73 20.30 30.01 -6.26
N LEU A 74 20.66 28.73 -6.21
CA LEU A 74 21.95 28.23 -6.69
C LEU A 74 22.06 28.33 -8.23
N LEU A 75 20.95 28.20 -8.95
CA LEU A 75 20.85 28.48 -10.39
C LEU A 75 20.91 29.99 -10.73
N ARG A 76 21.35 30.82 -9.78
CA ARG A 76 21.54 32.27 -9.90
C ARG A 76 20.26 33.07 -10.13
N SER A 77 19.10 32.49 -9.80
CA SER A 77 17.85 33.26 -9.70
C SER A 77 17.89 34.21 -8.49
N SER A 78 17.19 35.34 -8.61
CA SER A 78 17.04 36.30 -7.52
C SER A 78 16.18 35.73 -6.37
N ALA A 79 16.31 36.31 -5.17
CA ALA A 79 15.48 35.95 -4.02
C ALA A 79 13.98 36.09 -4.31
N ILE A 80 13.61 37.22 -4.91
CA ILE A 80 12.22 37.60 -5.22
C ILE A 80 11.63 36.63 -6.24
N PHE A 81 12.33 36.39 -7.35
CA PHE A 81 11.83 35.50 -8.40
C PHE A 81 11.76 34.05 -7.94
N SER A 82 12.77 33.56 -7.20
CA SER A 82 12.75 32.21 -6.63
C SER A 82 11.63 32.03 -5.61
N GLY A 83 11.40 33.05 -4.78
CA GLY A 83 10.33 33.07 -3.78
C GLY A 83 8.96 33.02 -4.45
N TYR A 84 8.73 33.90 -5.43
CA TYR A 84 7.53 33.90 -6.25
C TYR A 84 7.26 32.52 -6.88
N LEU A 85 8.25 31.94 -7.58
CA LEU A 85 8.08 30.66 -8.27
C LEU A 85 7.74 29.53 -7.29
N THR A 86 8.43 29.49 -6.14
CA THR A 86 8.19 28.48 -5.10
C THR A 86 6.79 28.61 -4.51
N ILE A 87 6.33 29.83 -4.19
CA ILE A 87 4.97 30.08 -3.68
C ILE A 87 3.92 29.69 -4.72
N SER A 88 4.13 30.07 -5.99
CA SER A 88 3.21 29.72 -7.07
C SER A 88 3.07 28.21 -7.25
N ILE A 89 4.17 27.45 -7.17
CA ILE A 89 4.15 25.99 -7.24
C ILE A 89 3.35 25.41 -6.06
N ILE A 90 3.57 25.91 -4.84
CA ILE A 90 2.85 25.47 -3.64
C ILE A 90 1.34 25.68 -3.79
N LEU A 91 0.92 26.89 -4.16
CA LEU A 91 -0.49 27.24 -4.31
C LEU A 91 -1.16 26.44 -5.44
N LEU A 92 -0.44 26.22 -6.54
CA LEU A 92 -0.93 25.40 -7.63
C LEU A 92 -1.13 23.94 -7.21
N LEU A 93 -0.14 23.34 -6.53
CA LEU A 93 -0.24 21.96 -6.04
C LEU A 93 -1.37 21.80 -5.02
N ASP A 94 -1.53 22.76 -4.10
CA ASP A 94 -2.62 22.76 -3.12
C ASP A 94 -4.00 22.85 -3.79
N HIS A 95 -4.14 23.71 -4.80
CA HIS A 95 -5.38 23.81 -5.57
C HIS A 95 -5.70 22.51 -6.32
N ILE A 96 -4.74 21.98 -7.11
CA ILE A 96 -4.93 20.72 -7.85
C ILE A 96 -5.24 19.58 -6.88
N ASN A 97 -4.56 19.52 -5.74
CA ASN A 97 -4.81 18.52 -4.71
C ASN A 97 -6.22 18.62 -4.15
N THR A 98 -6.70 19.83 -3.86
CA THR A 98 -8.05 20.07 -3.33
C THR A 98 -9.13 19.64 -4.34
N GLU A 99 -8.96 20.01 -5.60
CA GLU A 99 -9.88 19.61 -6.68
C GLU A 99 -9.89 18.09 -6.85
N LYS A 100 -8.72 17.45 -6.98
CA LYS A 100 -8.63 15.99 -7.12
C LYS A 100 -9.24 15.29 -5.90
N THR A 101 -8.89 15.70 -4.68
CA THR A 101 -9.41 15.10 -3.45
C THR A 101 -10.93 15.24 -3.36
N THR A 102 -11.50 16.34 -3.85
CA THR A 102 -12.96 16.53 -3.89
C THR A 102 -13.63 15.61 -4.91
N LEU A 103 -13.01 15.41 -6.07
CA LEU A 103 -13.55 14.59 -7.15
C LEU A 103 -13.38 13.07 -6.92
N THR A 104 -12.23 12.65 -6.40
CA THR A 104 -11.84 11.23 -6.31
C THR A 104 -11.73 10.73 -4.88
N GLY A 105 -11.80 11.61 -3.87
CA GLY A 105 -11.54 11.26 -2.47
C GLY A 105 -10.07 11.09 -2.12
N GLU A 106 -9.16 11.21 -3.09
CA GLU A 106 -7.72 10.95 -2.94
C GLU A 106 -6.86 12.18 -3.24
N PRO A 107 -5.76 12.35 -2.50
CA PRO A 107 -4.78 13.39 -2.83
C PRO A 107 -4.03 13.09 -4.13
N ILE A 108 -3.33 14.10 -4.63
CA ILE A 108 -2.44 13.94 -5.78
C ILE A 108 -1.19 13.14 -5.38
N SER A 109 -0.76 12.25 -6.26
CA SER A 109 0.48 11.49 -6.17
C SER A 109 1.48 11.98 -7.21
N PHE A 110 2.75 11.58 -7.09
CA PHE A 110 3.78 11.94 -8.07
C PHE A 110 3.42 11.51 -9.50
N ASN A 111 2.84 10.32 -9.68
CA ASN A 111 2.48 9.81 -11.01
C ASN A 111 1.38 10.63 -11.69
N ASP A 112 0.50 11.28 -10.91
CA ASP A 112 -0.50 12.20 -11.47
C ASP A 112 0.17 13.40 -12.15
N LEU A 113 1.33 13.83 -11.63
CA LEU A 113 2.14 14.92 -12.18
C LEU A 113 3.07 14.46 -13.30
N ALA A 114 3.63 13.25 -13.18
CA ALA A 114 4.61 12.72 -14.12
C ALA A 114 4.00 12.18 -15.42
N SER A 115 2.71 11.81 -15.41
CA SER A 115 2.08 11.27 -16.62
C SER A 115 1.70 12.38 -17.61
N VAL A 116 2.25 12.30 -18.82
CA VAL A 116 2.04 13.28 -19.91
C VAL A 116 0.57 13.35 -20.35
N ASN A 117 -0.19 12.26 -20.19
CA ASN A 117 -1.60 12.19 -20.56
C ASN A 117 -2.50 13.11 -19.71
N ASN A 118 -2.12 13.38 -18.45
CA ASN A 118 -2.90 14.21 -17.52
C ASN A 118 -2.84 15.72 -17.83
N LEU A 119 -1.80 16.20 -18.52
CA LEU A 119 -1.70 17.60 -18.95
C LEU A 119 -2.78 17.97 -19.97
N SER A 120 -3.22 17.03 -20.81
CA SER A 120 -4.30 17.24 -21.78
C SER A 120 -5.69 17.34 -21.14
N VAL A 121 -5.83 16.82 -19.92
CA VAL A 121 -7.08 16.85 -19.13
C VAL A 121 -7.16 18.17 -18.35
N ALA A 122 -6.03 18.68 -17.84
CA ALA A 122 -5.96 19.96 -17.15
C ALA A 122 -6.45 21.16 -18.00
N THR A 123 -6.25 21.11 -19.32
CA THR A 123 -6.71 22.18 -20.23
C THR A 123 -8.24 22.24 -20.36
N LYS A 124 -8.96 21.16 -20.05
CA LYS A 124 -10.44 21.13 -20.09
C LYS A 124 -11.09 21.88 -18.93
N TYR A 125 -10.35 22.20 -17.88
CA TYR A 125 -10.83 22.91 -16.69
C TYR A 125 -10.53 24.42 -16.73
N ILE A 126 -9.92 24.93 -17.81
CA ILE A 126 -9.55 26.34 -17.94
C ILE A 126 -10.79 27.14 -18.40
N THR A 127 -11.43 27.83 -17.45
CA THR A 127 -12.50 28.81 -17.72
C THR A 127 -11.92 30.20 -18.06
N SER A 128 -12.73 31.09 -18.63
CA SER A 128 -12.32 32.48 -18.97
C SER A 128 -11.87 33.33 -17.77
N ASN A 129 -12.35 33.04 -16.56
CA ASN A 129 -11.85 33.68 -15.34
C ASN A 129 -10.49 33.11 -14.92
N SER A 130 -10.22 31.84 -15.21
CA SER A 130 -8.95 31.17 -14.92
C SER A 130 -7.82 31.65 -15.84
N THR A 131 -8.13 32.03 -17.09
CA THR A 131 -7.14 32.60 -18.02
C THR A 131 -6.63 33.97 -17.58
N LEU A 132 -7.51 34.84 -17.06
CA LEU A 132 -7.10 36.17 -16.56
C LEU A 132 -6.20 36.06 -15.32
N LEU A 133 -6.53 35.16 -14.39
CA LEU A 133 -5.70 34.84 -13.25
C LEU A 133 -4.34 34.27 -13.68
N PHE A 134 -4.33 33.36 -14.65
CA PHE A 134 -3.08 32.80 -15.17
C PHE A 134 -2.18 33.87 -15.81
N LEU A 135 -2.76 34.78 -16.59
CA LEU A 135 -2.03 35.92 -17.17
C LEU A 135 -1.48 36.86 -16.09
N SER A 136 -2.26 37.15 -15.03
CA SER A 136 -1.80 38.00 -13.94
C SER A 136 -0.64 37.36 -13.16
N PHE A 137 -0.69 36.04 -12.95
CA PHE A 137 0.43 35.27 -12.42
C PHE A 137 1.67 35.45 -13.32
N ILE A 138 1.58 35.21 -14.63
CA ILE A 138 2.72 35.35 -15.55
C ILE A 138 3.30 36.78 -15.50
N ILE A 139 2.46 37.80 -15.57
CA ILE A 139 2.88 39.20 -15.52
C ILE A 139 3.62 39.49 -14.20
N LEU A 140 3.10 39.02 -13.07
CA LEU A 140 3.75 39.16 -11.77
C LEU A 140 5.11 38.43 -11.73
N GLY A 141 5.20 37.24 -12.33
CA GLY A 141 6.46 36.50 -12.45
C GLY A 141 7.51 37.26 -13.27
N ILE A 142 7.11 37.84 -14.40
CA ILE A 142 7.96 38.71 -15.23
C ILE A 142 8.42 39.93 -14.44
N LEU A 143 7.52 40.57 -13.70
CA LEU A 143 7.85 41.71 -12.84
C LEU A 143 8.87 41.32 -11.75
N CYS A 144 8.62 40.22 -11.04
CA CYS A 144 9.54 39.68 -10.02
C CYS A 144 10.92 39.35 -10.61
N PHE A 145 10.99 38.84 -11.84
CA PHE A 145 12.24 38.58 -12.54
C PHE A 145 13.02 39.88 -12.81
N PHE A 146 12.36 40.91 -13.36
CA PHE A 146 13.02 42.20 -13.66
C PHE A 146 13.42 42.97 -12.40
N ILE A 147 12.58 42.99 -11.37
CA ILE A 147 12.92 43.58 -10.06
C ILE A 147 14.13 42.83 -9.48
N GLY A 148 14.12 41.50 -9.56
CA GLY A 148 15.16 40.63 -9.04
C GLY A 148 16.54 40.83 -9.65
N LYS A 149 16.64 41.25 -10.92
CA LYS A 149 17.93 41.52 -11.60
C LYS A 149 18.77 42.60 -10.94
N LYS A 150 18.14 43.50 -10.17
CA LYS A 150 18.85 44.58 -9.45
C LYS A 150 19.59 44.07 -8.20
N SER A 151 19.30 42.85 -7.77
CA SER A 151 19.91 42.22 -6.60
C SER A 151 21.08 41.33 -7.01
N SER A 152 22.14 41.29 -6.20
CA SER A 152 23.28 40.38 -6.42
C SER A 152 23.55 39.53 -5.18
N THR A 153 23.77 38.24 -5.38
CA THR A 153 24.08 37.31 -4.28
C THR A 153 25.60 37.23 -4.13
N THR A 154 26.09 37.37 -2.90
CA THR A 154 27.54 37.39 -2.65
C THR A 154 28.13 36.00 -2.47
N LYS A 155 29.44 35.84 -2.68
CA LYS A 155 30.13 34.55 -2.53
C LYS A 155 29.90 33.89 -1.16
N LYS A 156 29.93 34.67 -0.07
CA LYS A 156 29.64 34.16 1.29
C LYS A 156 28.20 33.65 1.42
N HIS A 157 27.25 34.33 0.79
CA HIS A 157 25.85 33.89 0.79
C HIS A 157 25.63 32.66 -0.08
N TYR A 158 26.30 32.55 -1.22
CA TYR A 158 26.32 31.31 -2.00
C TYR A 158 26.88 30.14 -1.20
N ALA A 159 27.94 30.35 -0.41
CA ALA A 159 28.45 29.31 0.48
C ALA A 159 27.39 28.88 1.51
N LEU A 160 26.64 29.83 2.09
CA LEU A 160 25.52 29.51 2.98
C LEU A 160 24.42 28.72 2.26
N LEU A 161 24.03 29.12 1.05
CA LEU A 161 23.04 28.41 0.24
C LEU A 161 23.49 26.97 -0.09
N ILE A 162 24.79 26.77 -0.39
CA ILE A 162 25.36 25.44 -0.62
C ILE A 162 25.27 24.60 0.66
N VAL A 163 25.64 25.15 1.81
CA VAL A 163 25.50 24.44 3.09
C VAL A 163 24.05 24.09 3.37
N SER A 164 23.12 25.03 3.19
CA SER A 164 21.68 24.77 3.35
C SER A 164 21.18 23.70 2.38
N PHE A 165 21.65 23.70 1.13
CA PHE A 165 21.32 22.69 0.13
C PHE A 165 21.79 21.30 0.54
N LEU A 166 23.03 21.20 1.03
CA LEU A 166 23.59 19.95 1.55
C LEU A 166 22.84 19.42 2.77
N ILE A 167 22.24 20.30 3.58
CA ILE A 167 21.41 19.93 4.73
C ILE A 167 20.00 19.51 4.29
N THR A 168 19.37 20.23 3.36
CA THR A 168 17.97 19.97 2.96
C THR A 168 17.84 18.77 2.03
N THR A 169 18.82 18.51 1.17
CA THR A 169 18.80 17.39 0.22
C THR A 169 18.59 16.02 0.89
N PRO A 170 19.36 15.60 1.93
CA PRO A 170 19.14 14.31 2.58
C PRO A 170 17.81 14.22 3.33
N LEU A 171 17.24 15.35 3.79
CA LEU A 171 15.92 15.37 4.41
C LEU A 171 14.82 15.20 3.36
N THR A 172 14.94 15.89 2.22
CA THR A 172 13.97 15.83 1.12
C THR A 172 13.92 14.44 0.51
N PHE A 173 15.09 13.88 0.18
CA PHE A 173 15.18 12.58 -0.47
C PHE A 173 15.35 11.43 0.53
N SER A 174 15.06 11.65 1.81
CA SER A 174 15.08 10.57 2.79
C SER A 174 14.16 9.39 2.42
N PRO A 175 12.99 9.56 1.75
CA PRO A 175 12.19 8.42 1.30
C PRO A 175 12.93 7.46 0.35
N TYR A 176 13.94 7.95 -0.38
CA TYR A 176 14.79 7.14 -1.28
C TYR A 176 15.92 6.39 -0.56
N VAL A 177 16.05 6.49 0.77
CA VAL A 177 17.17 5.89 1.51
C VAL A 177 17.30 4.38 1.27
N ASN A 178 16.18 3.66 1.18
CA ASN A 178 16.16 2.23 0.90
C ASN A 178 16.71 1.94 -0.51
N ASN A 179 16.28 2.71 -1.52
CA ASN A 179 16.69 2.52 -2.91
C ASN A 179 18.16 2.88 -3.13
N ILE A 180 18.66 3.90 -2.42
CA ILE A 180 20.04 4.39 -2.57
C ILE A 180 21.04 3.49 -1.85
N PHE A 181 20.77 3.10 -0.61
CA PHE A 181 21.73 2.40 0.25
C PHE A 181 21.42 0.91 0.45
N GLY A 182 20.28 0.44 -0.06
CA GLY A 182 19.76 -0.90 0.19
C GLY A 182 19.06 -1.02 1.54
N ASP A 183 18.16 -1.99 1.64
CA ASP A 183 17.31 -2.16 2.82
C ASP A 183 18.09 -2.52 4.08
N THR A 184 19.09 -3.39 3.98
CA THR A 184 19.84 -3.90 5.14
C THR A 184 20.94 -2.96 5.64
N SER A 185 21.21 -1.86 4.93
CA SER A 185 22.27 -0.90 5.30
C SER A 185 22.05 -0.26 6.67
N TYR A 186 23.14 -0.07 7.42
CA TYR A 186 23.14 0.63 8.70
C TYR A 186 22.54 2.04 8.60
N ILE A 187 22.84 2.76 7.51
CA ILE A 187 22.32 4.12 7.25
C ILE A 187 20.79 4.06 7.14
N THR A 188 20.28 3.16 6.30
CA THR A 188 18.86 2.92 6.08
C THR A 188 18.13 2.62 7.39
N GLN A 189 18.66 1.72 8.21
CA GLN A 189 18.06 1.37 9.49
C GLN A 189 17.98 2.55 10.44
N LYS A 190 19.05 3.38 10.51
CA LYS A 190 19.05 4.58 11.34
C LYS A 190 18.05 5.62 10.86
N VAL A 191 17.96 5.87 9.55
CA VAL A 191 16.98 6.81 8.98
C VAL A 191 15.55 6.35 9.26
N ASN A 192 15.24 5.06 9.12
CA ASN A 192 13.89 4.53 9.40
C ASN A 192 13.50 4.66 10.87
N LEU A 193 14.45 4.46 11.80
CA LEU A 193 14.22 4.74 13.21
C LEU A 193 13.93 6.24 13.47
N LEU A 194 14.53 7.14 12.69
CA LEU A 194 14.22 8.57 12.76
C LEU A 194 12.84 8.89 12.18
N PHE A 195 12.39 8.22 11.11
CA PHE A 195 11.04 8.38 10.59
C PHE A 195 9.98 8.05 11.62
N VAL A 196 10.15 6.95 12.34
CA VAL A 196 9.27 6.60 13.46
C VAL A 196 9.38 7.64 14.56
N LYS A 197 10.62 7.98 14.97
CA LYS A 197 10.86 8.90 16.09
C LYS A 197 10.25 10.28 15.87
N TYR A 198 10.25 10.78 14.64
CA TYR A 198 9.74 12.11 14.29
C TYR A 198 8.39 12.07 13.56
N ASN A 199 7.71 10.93 13.50
CA ASN A 199 6.42 10.77 12.83
C ASN A 199 6.42 11.29 11.37
N ILE A 200 7.29 10.67 10.56
CA ILE A 200 7.52 10.94 9.11
C ILE A 200 7.37 9.65 8.28
N ALA A 201 7.11 8.51 8.94
CA ALA A 201 6.97 7.23 8.26
C ALA A 201 5.80 7.27 7.27
N TYR A 202 6.02 6.82 6.04
CA TYR A 202 5.01 6.91 4.98
C TYR A 202 3.77 6.06 5.31
N HIS A 203 2.59 6.67 5.33
CA HIS A 203 1.32 5.94 5.42
C HIS A 203 0.90 5.45 4.03
N GLN A 204 1.61 4.44 3.52
CA GLN A 204 1.37 3.86 2.19
C GLN A 204 -0.05 3.30 2.00
N TRP A 205 -0.76 3.03 3.10
CA TRP A 205 -2.11 2.48 3.10
C TRP A 205 -3.24 3.50 3.19
N ASP A 206 -2.92 4.76 3.51
CA ASP A 206 -3.92 5.83 3.61
C ASP A 206 -3.25 7.15 3.22
N TRP A 207 -3.31 7.46 1.92
CA TRP A 207 -2.71 8.68 1.40
C TRP A 207 -3.37 9.94 1.94
N LYS A 208 -4.68 9.89 2.26
CA LYS A 208 -5.39 11.04 2.85
C LYS A 208 -4.82 11.35 4.22
N SER A 209 -4.71 10.34 5.09
CA SER A 209 -4.04 10.46 6.39
C SER A 209 -2.57 10.88 6.23
N ASN A 210 -1.87 10.35 5.22
CA ASN A 210 -0.49 10.73 4.94
C ASN A 210 -0.34 12.22 4.64
N VAL A 211 -1.20 12.77 3.77
CA VAL A 211 -1.19 14.20 3.43
C VAL A 211 -1.60 15.05 4.63
N ILE A 212 -2.58 14.61 5.42
CA ILE A 212 -2.97 15.33 6.65
C ILE A 212 -1.81 15.39 7.65
N THR A 213 -1.04 14.31 7.79
CA THR A 213 0.00 14.14 8.82
C THR A 213 1.36 14.69 8.39
N HIS A 214 1.78 14.44 7.15
CA HIS A 214 3.12 14.74 6.64
C HIS A 214 3.14 15.87 5.62
N GLY A 215 1.98 16.19 5.09
CA GLY A 215 1.81 17.22 4.09
C GLY A 215 2.11 16.80 2.66
N LEU A 216 1.53 17.59 1.75
CA LEU A 216 1.60 17.32 0.32
C LEU A 216 3.02 17.24 -0.24
N PRO A 217 3.97 18.13 0.12
CA PRO A 217 5.31 18.09 -0.48
C PRO A 217 6.05 16.79 -0.17
N ILE A 218 6.05 16.33 1.08
CA ILE A 218 6.65 15.04 1.45
C ILE A 218 5.86 13.87 0.89
N HIS A 219 4.53 13.94 0.86
CA HIS A 219 3.71 12.92 0.22
C HIS A 219 4.07 12.71 -1.26
N LEU A 220 4.30 13.78 -2.01
CA LEU A 220 4.73 13.70 -3.40
C LEU A 220 6.12 13.04 -3.52
N VAL A 221 7.05 13.32 -2.62
CA VAL A 221 8.36 12.64 -2.63
C VAL A 221 8.25 11.17 -2.19
N GLN A 222 7.35 10.85 -1.25
CA GLN A 222 7.11 9.46 -0.85
C GLN A 222 6.50 8.64 -1.98
N THR A 223 5.51 9.20 -2.69
CA THR A 223 4.86 8.54 -3.84
C THR A 223 5.73 8.50 -5.08
N SER A 224 6.78 9.33 -5.18
CA SER A 224 7.74 9.27 -6.29
C SER A 224 8.73 8.10 -6.18
N VAL A 225 8.77 7.41 -5.03
CA VAL A 225 9.60 6.22 -4.82
C VAL A 225 9.05 4.98 -5.55
N ARG A 226 7.78 5.00 -5.98
CA ARG A 226 7.13 3.90 -6.71
C ARG A 226 7.99 3.42 -7.87
N GLU A 227 8.13 2.10 -7.99
CA GLU A 227 8.73 1.50 -9.17
C GLU A 227 7.87 1.80 -10.41
N SER A 228 8.53 2.13 -11.52
CA SER A 228 7.86 2.35 -12.81
C SER A 228 7.20 1.08 -13.31
N ILE A 229 6.17 1.22 -14.14
CA ILE A 229 5.57 0.07 -14.83
C ILE A 229 6.67 -0.71 -15.56
N PRO A 230 6.81 -2.02 -15.31
CA PRO A 230 7.85 -2.81 -15.96
C PRO A 230 7.65 -2.85 -17.48
N SER A 231 8.76 -2.86 -18.23
CA SER A 231 8.74 -3.00 -19.68
C SER A 231 8.80 -4.45 -20.13
N PHE A 232 8.49 -4.69 -21.41
CA PHE A 232 8.60 -6.00 -22.06
C PHE A 232 9.05 -5.82 -23.51
N SER A 233 9.66 -6.86 -24.09
CA SER A 233 10.02 -6.94 -25.51
C SER A 233 8.99 -7.73 -26.31
N GLU A 234 9.04 -7.67 -27.64
CA GLU A 234 8.14 -8.46 -28.50
C GLU A 234 8.29 -9.97 -28.29
N ASN A 235 9.53 -10.45 -28.10
CA ASN A 235 9.78 -11.86 -27.75
C ASN A 235 9.12 -12.25 -26.41
N ASN A 236 9.04 -11.34 -25.43
CA ASN A 236 8.30 -11.59 -24.20
C ASN A 236 6.80 -11.72 -24.46
N ARG A 237 6.25 -10.91 -25.38
CA ARG A 237 4.83 -11.00 -25.78
C ARG A 237 4.51 -12.34 -26.45
N GLU A 238 5.38 -12.81 -27.34
CA GLU A 238 5.24 -14.12 -27.98
C GLU A 238 5.27 -15.24 -26.94
N THR A 239 6.26 -15.22 -26.04
CA THR A 239 6.38 -16.21 -24.93
C THR A 239 5.16 -16.15 -24.00
N TYR A 240 4.65 -14.98 -23.68
CA TYR A 240 3.44 -14.85 -22.86
C TYR A 240 2.20 -15.42 -23.55
N SER A 241 2.12 -15.26 -24.88
CA SER A 241 1.00 -15.75 -25.67
C SER A 241 0.95 -17.28 -25.70
N THR A 242 2.10 -17.97 -25.64
CA THR A 242 2.12 -19.44 -25.53
C THR A 242 1.55 -19.92 -24.19
N TYR A 243 1.87 -19.24 -23.08
CA TYR A 243 1.25 -19.55 -21.78
C TYR A 243 -0.25 -19.33 -21.78
N LYS A 244 -0.72 -18.29 -22.47
CA LYS A 244 -2.15 -17.98 -22.61
C LYS A 244 -2.89 -18.97 -23.52
N ALA A 245 -2.24 -19.49 -24.57
CA ALA A 245 -2.83 -20.45 -25.49
C ALA A 245 -2.99 -21.86 -24.87
N ASN A 246 -2.09 -22.26 -23.97
CA ASN A 246 -2.15 -23.54 -23.26
C ASN A 246 -3.30 -23.62 -22.23
N ALA A 247 -4.12 -22.57 -22.09
CA ALA A 247 -5.16 -22.41 -21.07
C ALA A 247 -6.48 -23.16 -21.33
N ILE A 248 -6.59 -24.01 -22.37
CA ILE A 248 -7.90 -24.55 -22.78
C ILE A 248 -8.09 -26.04 -22.43
N SER A 249 -9.23 -26.26 -21.77
CA SER A 249 -9.99 -27.50 -21.53
C SER A 249 -9.57 -28.43 -20.38
N ALA A 250 -9.77 -27.97 -19.14
CA ALA A 250 -9.97 -28.89 -18.03
C ALA A 250 -11.44 -29.34 -17.95
N LEU A 251 -11.66 -30.64 -18.21
CA LEU A 251 -12.97 -31.29 -18.17
C LEU A 251 -13.51 -31.50 -16.73
N HIS A 252 -12.70 -31.25 -15.68
CA HIS A 252 -12.96 -31.65 -14.29
C HIS A 252 -12.57 -30.58 -13.24
N ARG A 253 -13.07 -29.35 -13.34
CA ARG A 253 -12.90 -28.34 -12.27
C ARG A 253 -14.12 -28.31 -11.33
N PRO A 254 -13.96 -27.98 -10.04
CA PRO A 254 -15.09 -27.74 -9.14
C PRO A 254 -16.04 -26.68 -9.71
N ARG A 255 -17.35 -26.91 -9.57
CA ARG A 255 -18.35 -25.94 -10.01
C ARG A 255 -18.31 -24.69 -9.14
N THR A 256 -18.10 -24.85 -7.84
CA THR A 256 -18.00 -23.75 -6.89
C THR A 256 -16.61 -23.73 -6.27
N ILE A 257 -15.91 -22.61 -6.43
CA ILE A 257 -14.61 -22.34 -5.81
C ILE A 257 -14.78 -21.16 -4.86
N VAL A 258 -14.39 -21.33 -3.61
CA VAL A 258 -14.48 -20.30 -2.58
C VAL A 258 -13.12 -20.10 -1.95
N TYR A 259 -12.55 -18.91 -2.16
CA TYR A 259 -11.39 -18.42 -1.43
C TYR A 259 -11.86 -17.55 -0.28
N ILE A 260 -11.46 -17.88 0.95
CA ILE A 260 -11.75 -17.14 2.17
C ILE A 260 -10.43 -16.66 2.75
N LEU A 261 -10.16 -15.39 2.56
CA LEU A 261 -9.12 -14.69 3.30
C LEU A 261 -9.64 -14.47 4.73
N CYS A 262 -9.00 -15.14 5.68
CA CYS A 262 -9.30 -15.09 7.11
C CYS A 262 -8.42 -14.01 7.76
N GLU A 263 -8.99 -12.82 7.93
CA GLU A 263 -8.32 -11.62 8.44
C GLU A 263 -7.53 -11.90 9.72
N SER A 264 -6.22 -11.66 9.71
CA SER A 264 -5.33 -11.85 10.85
C SER A 264 -5.43 -13.25 11.52
N CYS A 265 -5.88 -14.30 10.81
CA CYS A 265 -6.06 -15.63 11.40
C CYS A 265 -4.74 -16.39 11.50
N TRP A 266 -4.31 -16.71 12.71
CA TRP A 266 -3.03 -17.36 12.96
C TRP A 266 -3.05 -18.21 14.24
N TYR A 267 -2.31 -19.32 14.19
CA TYR A 267 -1.94 -20.13 15.34
C TYR A 267 -0.57 -20.78 15.10
N ASP A 268 0.09 -21.21 16.16
CA ASP A 268 1.23 -22.13 16.13
C ASP A 268 1.00 -23.32 17.08
N SER A 269 2.03 -24.13 17.37
CA SER A 269 1.87 -25.31 18.23
C SER A 269 1.44 -24.99 19.67
N ASN A 270 1.76 -23.79 20.16
CA ASN A 270 1.59 -23.38 21.56
C ASN A 270 0.51 -22.30 21.74
N ASN A 271 0.19 -21.56 20.68
CA ASN A 271 -0.67 -20.39 20.72
C ASN A 271 -1.88 -20.59 19.79
N PHE A 272 -3.09 -20.42 20.35
CA PHE A 272 -4.37 -20.37 19.63
C PHE A 272 -4.77 -21.60 18.78
N LYS A 273 -4.03 -22.72 18.85
CA LYS A 273 -4.33 -23.91 18.02
C LYS A 273 -5.71 -24.49 18.29
N THR A 274 -6.15 -24.46 19.54
CA THR A 274 -7.42 -25.03 19.99
C THR A 274 -8.63 -24.37 19.34
N GLU A 275 -8.53 -23.08 19.04
CA GLU A 275 -9.57 -22.25 18.47
C GLU A 275 -9.86 -22.63 17.03
N PHE A 276 -8.88 -23.19 16.30
CA PHE A 276 -9.01 -23.67 14.93
C PHE A 276 -9.36 -25.16 14.81
N GLN A 277 -9.25 -25.93 15.89
CA GLN A 277 -9.58 -27.37 15.88
C GLN A 277 -11.00 -27.68 15.35
N PRO A 278 -12.03 -26.85 15.57
CA PRO A 278 -13.35 -27.04 14.97
C PRO A 278 -13.34 -27.15 13.44
N LEU A 279 -12.48 -26.41 12.72
CA LEU A 279 -12.37 -26.54 11.26
C LEU A 279 -11.85 -27.92 10.84
N ILE A 280 -10.85 -28.43 11.56
CA ILE A 280 -10.30 -29.78 11.30
C ILE A 280 -11.38 -30.84 11.52
N ASN A 281 -12.13 -30.70 12.62
CA ASN A 281 -13.24 -31.60 12.93
C ASN A 281 -14.36 -31.53 11.88
N ALA A 282 -14.54 -30.38 11.24
CA ALA A 282 -15.45 -30.17 10.12
C ALA A 282 -14.90 -30.70 8.77
N GLY A 283 -13.76 -31.39 8.77
CA GLY A 283 -13.20 -32.07 7.60
C GLY A 283 -12.21 -31.24 6.78
N PHE A 284 -11.77 -30.08 7.25
CA PHE A 284 -10.70 -29.34 6.59
C PHE A 284 -9.34 -30.00 6.85
N LYS A 285 -8.49 -30.02 5.81
CA LYS A 285 -7.07 -30.34 5.96
C LYS A 285 -6.29 -29.05 6.19
N ALA A 286 -5.41 -29.05 7.19
CA ALA A 286 -4.58 -27.89 7.50
C ALA A 286 -3.11 -28.08 7.11
N PHE A 287 -2.51 -26.99 6.64
CA PHE A 287 -1.07 -26.88 6.36
C PHE A 287 -0.63 -25.41 6.51
N ARG A 288 0.63 -25.09 6.21
CA ARG A 288 1.19 -23.74 6.36
C ARG A 288 1.47 -23.08 5.02
N ALA A 289 1.45 -21.76 4.98
CA ALA A 289 1.92 -20.97 3.85
C ALA A 289 2.64 -19.71 4.35
N THR A 290 3.32 -19.03 3.44
CA THR A 290 4.06 -17.80 3.71
C THR A 290 3.33 -16.59 3.11
N SER A 291 2.75 -15.77 3.97
CA SER A 291 2.20 -14.46 3.60
C SER A 291 3.33 -13.48 3.28
N PRO A 292 3.14 -12.56 2.30
CA PRO A 292 4.08 -11.48 2.05
C PRO A 292 4.07 -10.40 3.14
N VAL A 293 3.04 -10.36 3.99
CA VAL A 293 2.76 -9.24 4.88
C VAL A 293 2.62 -9.66 6.35
N TYR A 294 2.66 -8.68 7.24
CA TYR A 294 2.59 -8.88 8.69
C TYR A 294 1.80 -7.76 9.35
N GLY A 295 0.83 -8.11 10.20
CA GLY A 295 0.08 -7.16 11.02
C GLY A 295 -0.79 -6.16 10.24
N GLY A 296 -0.83 -6.26 8.91
CA GLY A 296 -1.56 -5.39 8.00
C GLY A 296 -1.07 -5.57 6.57
N GLY A 297 -1.76 -4.95 5.61
CA GLY A 297 -1.40 -5.04 4.18
C GLY A 297 -2.10 -6.16 3.42
N THR A 298 -3.26 -6.60 3.90
CA THR A 298 -4.15 -7.63 3.33
C THR A 298 -4.24 -7.60 1.80
N ALA A 299 -4.33 -6.40 1.20
CA ALA A 299 -4.40 -6.24 -0.26
C ALA A 299 -3.23 -6.90 -1.02
N ASN A 300 -2.02 -6.94 -0.44
CA ASN A 300 -0.88 -7.61 -1.07
C ASN A 300 -0.97 -9.14 -0.94
N ALA A 301 -1.55 -9.67 0.14
CA ALA A 301 -1.85 -11.10 0.24
C ALA A 301 -2.90 -11.53 -0.80
N GLU A 302 -3.95 -10.73 -0.97
CA GLU A 302 -4.95 -10.92 -2.02
C GLU A 302 -4.33 -10.86 -3.42
N PHE A 303 -3.49 -9.86 -3.66
CA PHE A 303 -2.78 -9.70 -4.92
C PHE A 303 -2.00 -10.97 -5.28
N GLU A 304 -1.22 -11.52 -4.35
CA GLU A 304 -0.46 -12.75 -4.63
C GLU A 304 -1.37 -13.95 -4.92
N MET A 305 -2.47 -14.11 -4.17
CA MET A 305 -3.42 -15.20 -4.37
C MET A 305 -4.21 -15.08 -5.68
N LEU A 306 -4.56 -13.87 -6.11
CA LEU A 306 -5.39 -13.64 -7.30
C LEU A 306 -4.58 -13.52 -8.58
N THR A 307 -3.29 -13.17 -8.50
CA THR A 307 -2.45 -12.92 -9.69
C THR A 307 -1.33 -13.93 -9.87
N GLY A 308 -0.87 -14.57 -8.80
CA GLY A 308 0.35 -15.37 -8.83
C GLY A 308 1.62 -14.53 -8.97
N LEU A 309 1.53 -13.22 -8.80
CA LEU A 309 2.69 -12.34 -8.88
C LEU A 309 3.17 -12.01 -7.46
N PRO A 310 4.45 -12.20 -7.13
CA PRO A 310 4.99 -11.76 -5.84
C PRO A 310 4.79 -10.25 -5.63
N SER A 311 4.28 -9.86 -4.48
CA SER A 311 4.01 -8.45 -4.12
C SER A 311 5.26 -7.72 -3.62
N ASN A 312 6.28 -8.46 -3.17
CA ASN A 312 7.50 -7.94 -2.57
C ASN A 312 8.78 -8.27 -3.39
N SER A 313 8.69 -8.33 -4.72
CA SER A 313 9.82 -8.74 -5.59
C SER A 313 10.83 -7.63 -5.93
N GLY A 314 10.46 -6.37 -5.68
CA GLY A 314 11.17 -5.20 -6.22
C GLY A 314 10.79 -4.85 -7.65
N VAL A 315 9.88 -5.61 -8.28
CA VAL A 315 9.26 -5.22 -9.57
C VAL A 315 8.16 -4.19 -9.34
N LEU A 316 7.39 -4.38 -8.27
CA LEU A 316 6.41 -3.43 -7.76
C LEU A 316 6.72 -3.14 -6.29
N SER A 317 6.27 -1.99 -5.80
CA SER A 317 6.57 -1.52 -4.44
C SER A 317 5.32 -1.02 -3.71
N GLY A 318 5.32 -1.13 -2.38
CA GLY A 318 4.25 -0.60 -1.52
C GLY A 318 3.01 -1.49 -1.48
N ILE A 319 1.84 -0.89 -1.24
CA ILE A 319 0.58 -1.62 -1.29
C ILE A 319 0.02 -1.53 -2.71
N ILE A 320 0.03 -2.65 -3.42
CA ILE A 320 -0.15 -2.66 -4.89
C ILE A 320 -1.46 -2.01 -5.31
N TYR A 321 -2.55 -2.30 -4.60
CA TYR A 321 -3.86 -1.72 -4.92
C TYR A 321 -3.88 -0.20 -4.72
N GLN A 322 -3.13 0.32 -3.75
CA GLN A 322 -3.03 1.75 -3.52
C GLN A 322 -2.14 2.41 -4.58
N GLU A 323 -0.94 1.86 -4.80
CA GLU A 323 0.11 2.48 -5.62
C GLU A 323 -0.15 2.39 -7.13
N TYR A 324 -0.87 1.36 -7.59
CA TYR A 324 -1.02 1.03 -9.02
C TYR A 324 -2.47 0.92 -9.52
N SER A 325 -3.52 1.10 -8.70
CA SER A 325 -4.93 0.87 -9.13
C SER A 325 -5.29 1.56 -10.45
N SER A 326 -4.89 2.82 -10.64
CA SER A 326 -5.19 3.59 -11.84
C SER A 326 -4.44 3.09 -13.08
N LEU A 327 -3.28 2.45 -12.91
CA LEU A 327 -2.40 1.99 -13.97
C LEU A 327 -2.73 0.57 -14.46
N LEU A 328 -3.36 -0.25 -13.62
CA LEU A 328 -3.80 -1.59 -14.01
C LEU A 328 -4.69 -1.54 -15.26
N LYS A 329 -4.56 -2.49 -16.17
CA LYS A 329 -5.44 -2.61 -17.34
C LYS A 329 -6.80 -3.18 -16.94
N ASN A 330 -7.83 -2.91 -17.74
CA ASN A 330 -9.12 -3.57 -17.58
C ASN A 330 -9.00 -5.04 -17.98
N ASN A 331 -9.63 -5.93 -17.23
CA ASN A 331 -9.49 -7.39 -17.37
C ASN A 331 -8.00 -7.80 -17.40
N ALA A 332 -7.24 -7.29 -16.43
CA ALA A 332 -5.88 -7.76 -16.14
C ALA A 332 -5.89 -9.28 -16.01
N ASP A 333 -4.86 -9.95 -16.52
CA ASP A 333 -4.78 -11.42 -16.47
C ASP A 333 -4.60 -11.84 -15.00
N THR A 334 -5.70 -12.25 -14.38
CA THR A 334 -5.83 -12.67 -13.00
C THR A 334 -6.75 -13.89 -12.92
N LEU A 335 -6.76 -14.58 -11.78
CA LEU A 335 -7.65 -15.73 -11.55
C LEU A 335 -9.13 -15.42 -11.88
N PRO A 336 -9.76 -14.34 -11.38
CA PRO A 336 -11.16 -14.02 -11.68
C PRO A 336 -11.41 -13.76 -13.17
N SER A 337 -10.58 -12.98 -13.87
CA SER A 337 -10.75 -12.73 -15.31
C SER A 337 -10.59 -13.99 -16.15
N ASN A 338 -9.64 -14.86 -15.78
CA ASN A 338 -9.41 -16.10 -16.50
C ASN A 338 -10.56 -17.09 -16.32
N LEU A 339 -11.11 -17.18 -15.10
CA LEU A 339 -12.29 -17.98 -14.83
C LEU A 339 -13.54 -17.43 -15.56
N GLN A 340 -13.66 -16.10 -15.64
CA GLN A 340 -14.71 -15.43 -16.41
C GLN A 340 -14.64 -15.78 -17.91
N HIS A 341 -13.44 -15.75 -18.52
CA HIS A 341 -13.25 -16.18 -19.91
C HIS A 341 -13.62 -17.66 -20.14
N GLN A 342 -13.53 -18.48 -19.09
CA GLN A 342 -13.97 -19.88 -19.11
C GLN A 342 -15.45 -20.04 -18.69
N GLY A 343 -16.23 -18.97 -18.60
CA GLY A 343 -17.68 -19.00 -18.36
C GLY A 343 -18.10 -19.09 -16.89
N ALA A 344 -17.19 -18.97 -15.93
CA ALA A 344 -17.53 -18.87 -14.51
C ALA A 344 -18.00 -17.45 -14.16
N ARG A 345 -18.85 -17.33 -13.14
CA ARG A 345 -19.22 -16.07 -12.51
C ARG A 345 -18.28 -15.79 -11.33
N SER A 346 -17.54 -14.69 -11.37
CA SER A 346 -16.57 -14.30 -10.35
C SER A 346 -17.14 -13.19 -9.46
N VAL A 347 -17.25 -13.42 -8.15
CA VAL A 347 -17.81 -12.47 -7.17
C VAL A 347 -16.84 -12.24 -6.02
N ALA A 348 -16.46 -10.99 -5.79
CA ALA A 348 -15.73 -10.58 -4.59
C ALA A 348 -16.70 -10.14 -3.50
N VAL A 349 -16.40 -10.45 -2.24
CA VAL A 349 -17.24 -10.12 -1.08
C VAL A 349 -16.38 -9.63 0.07
N HIS A 350 -16.67 -8.45 0.60
CA HIS A 350 -15.96 -7.89 1.76
C HIS A 350 -16.91 -7.10 2.64
N ASN A 351 -17.03 -7.47 3.91
CA ASN A 351 -17.90 -6.81 4.88
C ASN A 351 -17.27 -5.52 5.46
N PHE A 352 -16.67 -4.69 4.59
CA PHE A 352 -16.18 -3.35 4.96
C PHE A 352 -16.46 -2.31 3.85
N ALA A 353 -15.92 -1.10 4.03
CA ALA A 353 -16.08 -0.01 3.08
C ALA A 353 -15.51 -0.35 1.70
N ARG A 354 -16.30 -0.10 0.65
CA ARG A 354 -15.99 -0.47 -0.73
C ARG A 354 -14.65 0.08 -1.23
N ALA A 355 -14.38 1.36 -0.94
CA ALA A 355 -13.19 2.06 -1.40
C ALA A 355 -11.92 1.72 -0.60
N PHE A 356 -12.04 0.99 0.52
CA PHE A 356 -10.87 0.63 1.31
C PHE A 356 -9.96 -0.31 0.50
N TRP A 357 -8.67 0.05 0.45
CA TRP A 357 -7.68 -0.55 -0.47
C TRP A 357 -8.01 -0.44 -1.96
N HIS A 358 -8.85 0.51 -2.41
CA HIS A 358 -9.23 0.65 -3.82
C HIS A 358 -9.83 -0.63 -4.43
N ARG A 359 -10.49 -1.46 -3.63
CA ARG A 359 -11.10 -2.71 -4.11
C ARG A 359 -12.21 -2.47 -5.13
N ASP A 360 -12.93 -1.35 -5.05
CA ASP A 360 -13.87 -0.91 -6.09
C ASP A 360 -13.22 -0.79 -7.48
N ILE A 361 -12.04 -0.20 -7.54
CA ILE A 361 -11.31 -0.02 -8.80
C ILE A 361 -10.62 -1.32 -9.21
N VAL A 362 -9.90 -1.94 -8.27
CA VAL A 362 -9.04 -3.09 -8.58
C VAL A 362 -9.84 -4.33 -8.92
N TYR A 363 -10.93 -4.63 -8.20
CA TYR A 363 -11.75 -5.81 -8.53
C TYR A 363 -12.42 -5.71 -9.90
N GLN A 364 -12.83 -4.50 -10.30
CA GLN A 364 -13.31 -4.30 -11.66
C GLN A 364 -12.20 -4.58 -12.68
N LYS A 365 -10.99 -4.08 -12.44
CA LYS A 365 -9.83 -4.29 -13.33
C LYS A 365 -9.34 -5.74 -13.34
N PHE A 366 -9.51 -6.47 -12.26
CA PHE A 366 -9.23 -7.92 -12.17
C PHE A 366 -10.34 -8.76 -12.83
N GLY A 367 -11.43 -8.17 -13.31
CA GLY A 367 -12.48 -8.90 -14.02
C GLY A 367 -13.42 -9.69 -13.12
N PHE A 368 -13.61 -9.27 -11.86
CA PHE A 368 -14.76 -9.74 -11.08
C PHE A 368 -16.06 -9.21 -11.71
N ASP A 369 -17.07 -10.07 -11.84
CA ASP A 369 -18.40 -9.69 -12.33
C ASP A 369 -19.16 -8.82 -11.33
N LYS A 370 -18.89 -9.01 -10.04
CA LYS A 370 -19.58 -8.30 -8.96
C LYS A 370 -18.67 -8.15 -7.73
N PHE A 371 -18.78 -7.00 -7.07
CA PHE A 371 -18.21 -6.77 -5.75
C PHE A 371 -19.31 -6.38 -4.76
N ILE A 372 -19.53 -7.23 -3.76
CA ILE A 372 -20.48 -7.00 -2.66
C ILE A 372 -19.71 -6.45 -1.46
N ALA A 373 -19.97 -5.19 -1.13
CA ALA A 373 -19.39 -4.51 0.03
C ALA A 373 -20.41 -4.43 1.18
N LEU A 374 -19.97 -4.01 2.38
CA LEU A 374 -20.86 -3.93 3.56
C LEU A 374 -22.22 -3.26 3.32
N PRO A 375 -22.32 -2.11 2.60
CA PRO A 375 -23.62 -1.46 2.35
C PRO A 375 -24.62 -2.33 1.57
N ASP A 376 -24.15 -3.36 0.85
CA ASP A 376 -24.96 -4.26 0.05
C ASP A 376 -25.49 -5.47 0.85
N MET A 377 -25.01 -5.68 2.09
CA MET A 377 -25.22 -6.94 2.86
C MET A 377 -26.43 -6.91 3.79
N GLY A 378 -27.10 -5.77 3.91
CA GLY A 378 -28.21 -5.55 4.84
C GLY A 378 -27.77 -5.59 6.31
N GLU A 379 -28.76 -5.68 7.21
CA GLU A 379 -28.50 -5.65 8.64
C GLU A 379 -28.10 -7.02 9.21
N LEU A 380 -27.34 -6.97 10.31
CA LEU A 380 -27.00 -8.15 11.10
C LEU A 380 -28.24 -8.59 11.89
N PRO A 381 -28.66 -9.87 11.80
CA PRO A 381 -29.77 -10.39 12.58
C PRO A 381 -29.59 -10.16 14.10
N SER A 382 -30.71 -9.97 14.80
CA SER A 382 -30.70 -9.57 16.22
C SER A 382 -30.05 -10.63 17.11
N GLU A 383 -30.20 -11.91 16.76
CA GLU A 383 -29.58 -13.04 17.47
C GLU A 383 -28.06 -12.98 17.50
N TYR A 384 -27.42 -12.39 16.50
CA TYR A 384 -25.98 -12.15 16.46
C TYR A 384 -25.63 -10.79 17.07
N ALA A 385 -26.44 -9.76 16.81
CA ALA A 385 -26.21 -8.43 17.34
C ALA A 385 -26.17 -8.38 18.89
N VAL A 386 -27.01 -9.18 19.58
CA VAL A 386 -27.03 -9.24 21.06
C VAL A 386 -25.84 -9.96 21.69
N GLN A 387 -25.15 -10.82 20.92
CA GLN A 387 -23.95 -11.53 21.39
C GLN A 387 -22.70 -10.64 21.30
N ARG A 388 -22.81 -9.56 20.52
CA ARG A 388 -21.72 -8.64 20.22
C ARG A 388 -21.22 -7.95 21.48
N LYS A 389 -19.92 -7.87 21.50
CA LYS A 389 -19.11 -7.38 22.61
C LYS A 389 -18.75 -5.90 22.39
N PRO A 390 -18.77 -5.01 23.41
CA PRO A 390 -18.43 -3.59 23.25
C PRO A 390 -17.11 -3.27 22.52
N TRP A 391 -16.13 -4.17 22.56
CA TRP A 391 -14.81 -4.00 21.94
C TRP A 391 -14.72 -4.63 20.53
N GLN A 392 -15.76 -5.34 20.09
CA GLN A 392 -15.91 -5.79 18.71
C GLN A 392 -16.52 -4.68 17.86
N TRP A 393 -15.69 -3.85 17.24
CA TRP A 393 -16.15 -2.79 16.33
C TRP A 393 -16.31 -3.28 14.88
N GLN A 394 -15.72 -4.42 14.55
CA GLN A 394 -15.73 -5.04 13.24
C GLN A 394 -17.15 -5.54 12.87
N PRO A 395 -17.53 -5.50 11.58
CA PRO A 395 -18.71 -6.23 11.11
C PRO A 395 -18.55 -7.75 11.26
N ASP A 396 -19.65 -8.43 11.59
CA ASP A 396 -19.68 -9.90 11.73
C ASP A 396 -19.64 -10.56 10.33
N ASP A 397 -18.82 -11.60 10.18
CA ASP A 397 -18.60 -12.32 8.91
C ASP A 397 -19.84 -13.09 8.45
N PHE A 398 -20.83 -13.31 9.33
CA PHE A 398 -22.15 -13.84 8.96
C PHE A 398 -22.74 -13.12 7.74
N LEU A 399 -22.63 -11.79 7.71
CA LEU A 399 -23.15 -10.96 6.62
C LEU A 399 -22.55 -11.36 5.27
N LEU A 400 -21.22 -11.55 5.25
CA LEU A 400 -20.47 -11.92 4.07
C LEU A 400 -20.83 -13.35 3.61
N TYR A 401 -20.92 -14.31 4.54
CA TYR A 401 -21.31 -15.68 4.21
C TYR A 401 -22.75 -15.79 3.69
N ARG A 402 -23.67 -15.05 4.29
CA ARG A 402 -25.07 -14.96 3.83
C ARG A 402 -25.16 -14.42 2.40
N SER A 403 -24.39 -13.38 2.08
CA SER A 403 -24.36 -12.82 0.72
C SER A 403 -23.90 -13.84 -0.32
N VAL A 404 -22.92 -14.68 0.00
CA VAL A 404 -22.44 -15.74 -0.92
C VAL A 404 -23.50 -16.82 -1.13
N LEU A 405 -24.13 -17.31 -0.06
CA LEU A 405 -25.21 -18.30 -0.18
C LEU A 405 -26.38 -17.77 -1.02
N ASN A 406 -26.71 -16.49 -0.87
CA ASN A 406 -27.72 -15.82 -1.69
C ASN A 406 -27.31 -15.71 -3.16
N GLU A 407 -26.05 -15.35 -3.46
CA GLU A 407 -25.57 -15.30 -4.85
C GLU A 407 -25.63 -16.68 -5.52
N ILE A 408 -25.20 -17.75 -4.82
CA ILE A 408 -25.28 -19.13 -5.33
C ILE A 408 -26.72 -19.52 -5.62
N SER A 409 -27.63 -19.25 -4.68
CA SER A 409 -29.05 -19.63 -4.81
C SER A 409 -29.73 -18.92 -5.98
N ASN A 410 -29.34 -17.67 -6.26
CA ASN A 410 -29.97 -16.84 -7.30
C ASN A 410 -29.33 -16.98 -8.69
N ASN A 411 -28.12 -17.53 -8.79
CA ASN A 411 -27.36 -17.59 -10.06
C ASN A 411 -26.76 -18.98 -10.32
N ASN A 412 -27.50 -20.04 -10.01
CA ASN A 412 -26.98 -21.41 -10.00
C ASN A 412 -26.63 -21.99 -11.39
N ASP A 413 -26.82 -21.26 -12.48
CA ASP A 413 -26.66 -21.71 -13.87
C ASP A 413 -25.20 -21.82 -14.31
N LYS A 414 -24.28 -21.08 -13.67
CA LYS A 414 -22.85 -21.05 -14.01
C LYS A 414 -21.97 -21.62 -12.89
N PRO A 415 -20.74 -22.07 -13.20
CA PRO A 415 -19.71 -22.23 -12.19
C PRO A 415 -19.43 -20.90 -11.49
N HIS A 416 -19.06 -20.93 -10.22
CA HIS A 416 -18.79 -19.73 -9.42
C HIS A 416 -17.37 -19.72 -8.88
N PHE A 417 -16.77 -18.53 -8.88
CA PHE A 417 -15.61 -18.21 -8.08
C PHE A 417 -15.99 -17.11 -7.08
N PHE A 418 -15.85 -17.39 -5.80
CA PHE A 418 -16.05 -16.42 -4.74
C PHE A 418 -14.73 -16.11 -4.04
N HIS A 419 -14.41 -14.82 -3.91
CA HIS A 419 -13.28 -14.34 -3.11
C HIS A 419 -13.80 -13.49 -1.94
N LEU A 420 -13.67 -14.02 -0.74
CA LEU A 420 -14.21 -13.48 0.51
C LEU A 420 -13.07 -12.90 1.33
N VAL A 421 -13.23 -11.66 1.79
CA VAL A 421 -12.29 -11.01 2.72
C VAL A 421 -13.03 -10.71 4.01
N THR A 422 -12.70 -11.44 5.07
CA THR A 422 -13.36 -11.31 6.37
C THR A 422 -12.90 -10.09 7.16
N MET A 423 -13.58 -9.77 8.26
CA MET A 423 -13.21 -8.67 9.17
C MET A 423 -13.31 -9.04 10.65
N SER A 424 -14.02 -10.10 11.04
CA SER A 424 -14.38 -10.34 12.46
C SER A 424 -13.18 -10.46 13.41
N THR A 425 -12.05 -10.92 12.90
CA THR A 425 -10.79 -11.12 13.63
C THR A 425 -9.83 -9.93 13.57
N HIS A 426 -10.18 -8.86 12.84
CA HIS A 426 -9.34 -7.67 12.69
C HIS A 426 -9.01 -7.03 14.07
N GLY A 427 -7.83 -6.44 14.19
CA GLY A 427 -7.39 -5.72 15.40
C GLY A 427 -8.10 -4.38 15.62
N PRO A 428 -7.73 -3.62 16.67
CA PRO A 428 -6.92 -4.07 17.79
C PRO A 428 -7.66 -5.12 18.63
N SER A 429 -6.88 -5.89 19.40
CA SER A 429 -7.40 -6.89 20.34
C SER A 429 -7.05 -6.56 21.79
N ASP A 430 -6.49 -5.37 22.07
CA ASP A 430 -6.11 -4.95 23.42
C ASP A 430 -7.26 -5.12 24.42
N PHE A 431 -7.07 -6.03 25.38
CA PHE A 431 -8.04 -6.37 26.41
C PHE A 431 -7.31 -6.74 27.71
N ASP A 432 -7.84 -6.33 28.87
CA ASP A 432 -7.42 -6.81 30.21
C ASP A 432 -5.90 -6.98 30.49
N ASN A 433 -5.04 -6.11 29.95
CA ASN A 433 -3.57 -6.21 30.09
C ASN A 433 -2.99 -7.59 29.69
N ASP A 434 -3.70 -8.38 28.89
CA ASP A 434 -3.26 -9.72 28.42
C ASP A 434 -2.59 -9.67 27.05
N PHE A 435 -2.22 -8.47 26.61
CA PHE A 435 -1.63 -8.19 25.30
C PHE A 435 -2.51 -8.62 24.12
N GLY A 436 -3.82 -8.74 24.36
CA GLY A 436 -4.87 -9.01 23.39
C GLY A 436 -5.27 -10.47 23.22
N GLU A 437 -4.72 -11.36 24.04
CA GLU A 437 -4.92 -12.81 23.95
C GLU A 437 -6.39 -13.22 23.99
N LYS A 438 -7.13 -12.84 25.04
CA LYS A 438 -8.52 -13.31 25.22
C LYS A 438 -9.44 -12.77 24.14
N ALA A 439 -9.27 -11.50 23.76
CA ALA A 439 -10.10 -10.90 22.73
C ALA A 439 -9.81 -11.52 21.36
N TYR A 440 -8.54 -11.79 21.04
CA TYR A 440 -8.20 -12.49 19.80
C TYR A 440 -8.77 -13.91 19.78
N ALA A 441 -8.54 -14.70 20.83
CA ALA A 441 -9.10 -16.05 20.96
C ALA A 441 -10.64 -16.08 20.89
N PHE A 442 -11.32 -15.06 21.44
CA PHE A 442 -12.78 -14.92 21.29
C PHE A 442 -13.19 -14.69 19.84
N LYS A 443 -12.59 -13.70 19.17
CA LYS A 443 -12.88 -13.37 17.77
C LYS A 443 -12.61 -14.55 16.82
N VAL A 444 -11.51 -15.28 17.03
CA VAL A 444 -11.18 -16.48 16.23
C VAL A 444 -12.25 -17.54 16.43
N ARG A 445 -12.64 -17.87 17.66
CA ARG A 445 -13.69 -18.88 17.92
C ARG A 445 -15.01 -18.54 17.24
N GLU A 446 -15.42 -17.28 17.31
CA GLU A 446 -16.63 -16.81 16.63
C GLU A 446 -16.49 -16.94 15.10
N SER A 447 -15.39 -16.48 14.52
CA SER A 447 -15.13 -16.58 13.08
C SER A 447 -15.12 -18.04 12.59
N MET A 448 -14.48 -18.96 13.34
CA MET A 448 -14.49 -20.39 13.01
C MET A 448 -15.90 -20.98 13.05
N SER A 449 -16.72 -20.61 14.05
CA SER A 449 -18.13 -21.03 14.12
C SER A 449 -18.93 -20.56 12.90
N ARG A 450 -18.80 -19.28 12.53
CA ARG A 450 -19.48 -18.70 11.34
C ARG A 450 -19.07 -19.41 10.06
N MET A 451 -17.79 -19.73 9.94
CA MET A 451 -17.24 -20.41 8.77
C MET A 451 -17.73 -21.85 8.66
N ILE A 452 -17.83 -22.58 9.77
CA ILE A 452 -18.39 -23.93 9.79
C ILE A 452 -19.85 -23.90 9.32
N ASP A 453 -20.69 -23.05 9.93
CA ASP A 453 -22.11 -22.90 9.56
C ASP A 453 -22.27 -22.57 8.06
N PHE A 454 -21.41 -21.72 7.52
CA PHE A 454 -21.38 -21.38 6.10
C PHE A 454 -21.02 -22.60 5.24
N THR A 455 -19.95 -23.32 5.59
CA THR A 455 -19.45 -24.44 4.79
C THR A 455 -20.38 -25.66 4.82
N GLU A 456 -21.13 -25.87 5.91
CA GLU A 456 -22.18 -26.89 5.97
C GLU A 456 -23.34 -26.56 5.03
N LYS A 457 -23.80 -25.31 5.02
CA LYS A 457 -24.82 -24.85 4.07
C LYS A 457 -24.33 -24.92 2.63
N LEU A 458 -23.08 -24.53 2.38
CA LEU A 458 -22.46 -24.64 1.06
C LEU A 458 -22.40 -26.09 0.58
N ALA A 459 -21.98 -27.02 1.43
CA ALA A 459 -21.92 -28.45 1.09
C ALA A 459 -23.31 -29.04 0.75
N SER A 460 -24.38 -28.49 1.31
CA SER A 460 -25.75 -28.87 0.93
C SER A 460 -26.17 -28.38 -0.46
N LEU A 461 -25.53 -27.33 -0.98
CA LEU A 461 -25.78 -26.75 -2.30
C LEU A 461 -24.84 -27.35 -3.37
N ASP A 462 -23.57 -27.50 -3.04
CA ASP A 462 -22.53 -28.09 -3.89
C ASP A 462 -21.56 -28.91 -3.02
N PRO A 463 -21.78 -30.23 -2.87
CA PRO A 463 -20.92 -31.07 -2.04
C PRO A 463 -19.49 -31.18 -2.58
N ASN A 464 -19.25 -30.85 -3.85
CA ASN A 464 -17.94 -30.91 -4.50
C ASN A 464 -17.27 -29.52 -4.56
N ALA A 465 -17.79 -28.53 -3.84
CA ALA A 465 -17.18 -27.21 -3.76
C ALA A 465 -15.73 -27.31 -3.25
N LEU A 466 -14.85 -26.51 -3.84
CA LEU A 466 -13.51 -26.29 -3.31
C LEU A 466 -13.55 -25.09 -2.38
N VAL A 467 -13.24 -25.29 -1.10
CA VAL A 467 -13.12 -24.21 -0.13
C VAL A 467 -11.66 -24.11 0.33
N VAL A 468 -11.07 -22.93 0.12
CA VAL A 468 -9.70 -22.59 0.56
C VAL A 468 -9.80 -21.43 1.54
N VAL A 469 -9.34 -21.64 2.76
CA VAL A 469 -9.26 -20.63 3.81
C VAL A 469 -7.79 -20.37 4.08
N TYR A 470 -7.36 -19.12 4.08
CA TYR A 470 -5.97 -18.76 4.39
C TYR A 470 -5.93 -17.54 5.29
N GLY A 471 -5.11 -17.60 6.35
CA GLY A 471 -4.82 -16.42 7.15
C GLY A 471 -3.98 -15.45 6.34
N ASP A 472 -4.41 -14.20 6.14
CA ASP A 472 -3.64 -13.25 5.33
C ASP A 472 -2.34 -12.81 5.98
N HIS A 473 -2.32 -12.64 7.29
CA HIS A 473 -1.12 -12.38 8.08
C HIS A 473 -1.32 -12.74 9.56
N LYS A 474 -0.23 -12.71 10.34
CA LYS A 474 -0.33 -12.71 11.80
C LYS A 474 -1.02 -11.41 12.29
N PRO A 475 -1.78 -11.44 13.40
CA PRO A 475 -2.32 -10.22 14.01
C PRO A 475 -1.18 -9.33 14.51
N ALA A 476 -1.40 -8.02 14.56
CA ALA A 476 -0.42 -7.03 15.03
C ALA A 476 -0.21 -7.03 16.56
N MET A 477 -0.11 -8.20 17.19
CA MET A 477 0.02 -8.40 18.64
C MET A 477 1.50 -8.57 19.04
N ASN A 478 2.33 -7.59 18.67
CA ASN A 478 3.78 -7.68 18.82
C ASN A 478 4.23 -7.90 20.27
N ARG A 479 3.55 -7.27 21.24
CA ARG A 479 3.83 -7.43 22.67
C ARG A 479 3.55 -8.87 23.10
N TYR A 480 2.39 -9.40 22.73
CA TYR A 480 2.03 -10.81 23.00
C TYR A 480 3.05 -11.77 22.40
N PHE A 481 3.44 -11.56 21.14
CA PHE A 481 4.41 -12.42 20.46
C PHE A 481 5.80 -12.38 21.07
N TYR A 482 6.23 -11.23 21.57
CA TYR A 482 7.49 -11.11 22.29
C TYR A 482 7.45 -11.87 23.62
N GLU A 483 6.41 -11.65 24.43
CA GLU A 483 6.27 -12.26 25.76
C GLU A 483 6.09 -13.79 25.67
N ASN A 484 5.36 -14.28 24.66
CA ASN A 484 5.12 -15.71 24.42
C ASN A 484 6.16 -16.38 23.50
N LYS A 485 7.25 -15.67 23.17
CA LYS A 485 8.37 -16.21 22.36
C LYS A 485 7.94 -16.75 20.99
N VAL A 486 6.86 -16.20 20.42
CA VAL A 486 6.46 -16.48 19.03
C VAL A 486 7.56 -16.01 18.07
N PHE A 487 8.17 -14.86 18.38
CA PHE A 487 9.35 -14.38 17.68
C PHE A 487 10.59 -14.35 18.58
N PRO A 488 11.76 -14.76 18.06
CA PRO A 488 13.03 -14.60 18.75
C PRO A 488 13.29 -13.14 19.17
N ALA A 489 13.85 -12.93 20.36
CA ALA A 489 14.09 -11.58 20.88
C ALA A 489 15.07 -10.74 20.04
N ASN A 490 15.94 -11.38 19.24
CA ASN A 490 16.87 -10.73 18.30
C ASN A 490 16.20 -10.28 16.98
N TYR A 491 14.93 -10.68 16.74
CA TYR A 491 14.17 -10.19 15.60
C TYR A 491 13.77 -8.73 15.78
N TYR A 492 13.75 -8.21 17.02
CA TYR A 492 13.34 -6.84 17.30
C TYR A 492 14.55 -5.90 17.50
N ILE A 493 14.58 -4.79 16.75
CA ILE A 493 15.56 -3.70 16.97
C ILE A 493 15.11 -2.71 18.05
N LYS A 494 13.81 -2.64 18.31
CA LYS A 494 13.21 -1.85 19.39
C LYS A 494 12.03 -2.63 19.96
N LYS A 495 11.88 -2.53 21.28
CA LYS A 495 10.86 -3.17 22.11
C LYS A 495 10.20 -2.10 22.96
N GLY A 496 8.94 -2.27 23.32
CA GLY A 496 8.28 -1.34 24.24
C GLY A 496 7.05 -1.92 24.90
N VAL A 497 6.12 -1.03 25.22
CA VAL A 497 4.92 -1.35 26.02
C VAL A 497 3.74 -1.59 25.10
N LYS A 498 3.55 -0.74 24.09
CA LYS A 498 2.48 -0.87 23.09
C LYS A 498 2.96 -1.74 21.92
N ASP A 499 2.03 -2.38 21.22
CA ASP A 499 2.36 -3.15 20.01
C ASP A 499 3.11 -2.31 18.96
N THR A 500 2.78 -1.02 18.87
CA THR A 500 3.42 -0.07 17.96
C THR A 500 4.85 0.33 18.36
N ASP A 501 5.32 -0.07 19.55
CA ASP A 501 6.70 0.18 19.98
C ASP A 501 7.70 -0.88 19.50
N PHE A 502 7.21 -2.01 18.98
CA PHE A 502 8.03 -3.13 18.53
C PHE A 502 8.36 -2.99 17.04
N PHE A 503 9.65 -3.04 16.73
CA PHE A 503 10.14 -2.93 15.35
C PHE A 503 11.00 -4.13 15.02
N PHE A 504 10.66 -4.84 13.96
CA PHE A 504 11.51 -5.89 13.43
C PHE A 504 12.81 -5.32 12.84
N ASN A 505 13.87 -6.11 12.93
CA ASN A 505 15.07 -5.91 12.14
C ASN A 505 14.73 -6.20 10.67
N LYS A 506 15.41 -5.52 9.74
CA LYS A 506 15.16 -5.71 8.30
C LYS A 506 15.69 -7.05 7.74
N ASN A 507 16.41 -7.84 8.54
CA ASN A 507 16.80 -9.20 8.16
C ASN A 507 15.65 -10.19 8.39
N VAL A 508 14.61 -9.82 9.14
CA VAL A 508 13.36 -10.57 9.21
C VAL A 508 12.61 -10.35 7.91
N THR A 509 12.50 -11.41 7.12
CA THR A 509 11.74 -11.43 5.88
C THR A 509 10.36 -12.05 6.10
N ALA A 510 9.54 -12.07 5.06
CA ALA A 510 8.27 -12.78 5.07
C ALA A 510 8.42 -14.28 5.40
N LYS A 511 9.57 -14.91 5.16
CA LYS A 511 9.79 -16.29 5.61
C LYS A 511 9.74 -16.43 7.14
N GLU A 512 10.24 -15.43 7.86
CA GLU A 512 10.29 -15.45 9.32
C GLU A 512 8.96 -15.00 9.94
N TYR A 513 8.36 -13.91 9.44
CA TYR A 513 7.13 -13.37 10.04
C TYR A 513 5.84 -13.89 9.42
N GLY A 514 5.87 -14.34 8.16
CA GLY A 514 4.70 -14.51 7.30
C GLY A 514 4.05 -15.88 7.40
N ASP A 515 4.54 -16.77 8.26
CA ASP A 515 3.93 -18.08 8.47
C ASP A 515 2.45 -17.97 8.93
N VAL A 516 1.54 -18.59 8.20
CA VAL A 516 0.08 -18.55 8.42
C VAL A 516 -0.57 -19.90 8.10
N PRO A 517 -1.70 -20.23 8.74
CA PRO A 517 -2.42 -21.45 8.44
C PRO A 517 -3.21 -21.34 7.14
N VAL A 518 -3.30 -22.47 6.44
CA VAL A 518 -4.22 -22.70 5.33
C VAL A 518 -5.09 -23.90 5.67
N PHE A 519 -6.38 -23.81 5.40
CA PHE A 519 -7.35 -24.89 5.52
C PHE A 519 -8.01 -25.10 4.17
N ILE A 520 -8.03 -26.35 3.69
CA ILE A 520 -8.63 -26.69 2.41
C ILE A 520 -9.61 -27.85 2.57
N LYS A 521 -10.73 -27.81 1.84
CA LYS A 521 -11.75 -28.86 1.83
C LYS A 521 -12.28 -29.09 0.42
N ASN A 522 -12.31 -30.35 0.01
CA ASN A 522 -12.91 -30.88 -1.20
C ASN A 522 -13.09 -32.41 -1.06
N ASN A 523 -13.90 -33.05 -1.88
CA ASN A 523 -14.11 -34.51 -1.82
C ASN A 523 -12.99 -35.33 -2.50
N ASP A 524 -12.17 -34.71 -3.35
CA ASP A 524 -11.01 -35.38 -3.96
C ASP A 524 -9.80 -35.40 -3.01
N GLU A 525 -9.80 -36.39 -2.12
CA GLU A 525 -8.73 -36.63 -1.14
C GLU A 525 -7.36 -36.90 -1.79
N GLU A 526 -7.31 -37.49 -3.00
CA GLU A 526 -6.04 -37.77 -3.68
C GLU A 526 -5.38 -36.46 -4.12
N SER A 527 -6.15 -35.59 -4.79
CA SER A 527 -5.66 -34.28 -5.22
C SER A 527 -5.33 -33.38 -4.02
N LEU A 528 -6.12 -33.44 -2.93
CA LEU A 528 -5.80 -32.72 -1.68
C LEU A 528 -4.44 -33.13 -1.11
N ASN A 529 -4.16 -34.43 -1.01
CA ASN A 529 -2.91 -34.91 -0.44
C ASN A 529 -1.70 -34.50 -1.29
N LYS A 530 -1.81 -34.56 -2.63
CA LYS A 530 -0.76 -34.10 -3.55
C LYS A 530 -0.54 -32.58 -3.44
N LEU A 531 -1.63 -31.81 -3.43
CA LEU A 531 -1.58 -30.36 -3.25
C LEU A 531 -0.86 -30.00 -1.95
N ILE A 532 -1.24 -30.59 -0.82
CA ILE A 532 -0.65 -30.26 0.49
C ILE A 532 0.84 -30.60 0.51
N ALA A 533 1.25 -31.72 -0.09
CA ALA A 533 2.66 -32.10 -0.16
C ALA A 533 3.51 -31.05 -0.89
N GLU A 534 2.99 -30.45 -1.97
CA GLU A 534 3.69 -29.44 -2.76
C GLU A 534 3.54 -28.00 -2.21
N ALA A 535 2.36 -27.67 -1.66
CA ALA A 535 2.01 -26.31 -1.25
C ALA A 535 2.45 -25.97 0.19
N ASN A 536 2.71 -26.95 1.04
CA ASN A 536 3.06 -26.68 2.44
C ASN A 536 4.34 -25.85 2.57
N GLY A 537 4.24 -24.76 3.31
CA GLY A 537 5.29 -23.76 3.52
C GLY A 537 5.49 -22.77 2.36
N LYS A 538 4.78 -22.90 1.23
CA LYS A 538 4.98 -22.08 0.04
C LYS A 538 4.44 -20.65 0.20
N PRO A 539 5.01 -19.67 -0.53
CA PRO A 539 4.45 -18.32 -0.56
C PRO A 539 3.11 -18.29 -1.31
N PHE A 540 2.27 -17.29 -1.06
CA PHE A 540 0.92 -17.21 -1.61
C PHE A 540 0.85 -17.24 -3.14
N PHE A 541 1.78 -16.56 -3.82
CA PHE A 541 1.86 -16.60 -5.28
C PHE A 541 2.13 -18.02 -5.84
N CYS A 542 2.79 -18.89 -5.06
CA CYS A 542 2.94 -20.31 -5.37
C CYS A 542 1.75 -21.15 -4.90
N LEU A 543 1.22 -20.87 -3.70
CA LEU A 543 0.08 -21.59 -3.14
C LEU A 543 -1.09 -21.59 -4.13
N SER A 544 -1.46 -20.42 -4.64
CA SER A 544 -2.58 -20.30 -5.56
C SER A 544 -2.30 -20.98 -6.91
N ALA A 545 -1.06 -20.93 -7.40
CA ALA A 545 -0.65 -21.66 -8.61
C ALA A 545 -0.73 -23.18 -8.43
N ILE A 546 -0.41 -23.70 -7.24
CA ILE A 546 -0.50 -25.13 -6.93
C ILE A 546 -1.96 -25.55 -6.73
N ILE A 547 -2.80 -24.72 -6.08
CA ILE A 547 -4.26 -24.96 -6.04
C ILE A 547 -4.82 -25.01 -7.46
N ASP A 548 -4.37 -24.10 -8.33
CA ASP A 548 -4.79 -24.07 -9.74
C ASP A 548 -4.41 -25.34 -10.49
N LYS A 549 -3.16 -25.81 -10.33
CA LYS A 549 -2.64 -27.05 -10.92
C LYS A 549 -3.49 -28.29 -10.58
N TYR A 550 -4.03 -28.38 -9.37
CA TYR A 550 -4.75 -29.58 -8.92
C TYR A 550 -6.26 -29.51 -9.03
N PHE A 551 -6.86 -28.32 -9.00
CA PHE A 551 -8.32 -28.18 -8.95
C PHE A 551 -8.90 -27.21 -9.97
N ILE A 552 -8.28 -26.04 -10.18
CA ILE A 552 -8.97 -24.93 -10.86
C ILE A 552 -8.68 -24.92 -12.37
N HIS A 553 -7.42 -25.12 -12.75
CA HIS A 553 -6.94 -25.08 -14.13
C HIS A 553 -7.40 -23.82 -14.90
N SER A 554 -7.23 -22.65 -14.30
CA SER A 554 -7.59 -21.35 -14.89
C SER A 554 -6.76 -20.98 -16.11
N GLY A 555 -5.61 -21.63 -16.28
CA GLY A 555 -4.66 -21.32 -17.35
C GLY A 555 -4.07 -19.91 -17.24
N LEU A 556 -4.02 -19.36 -16.02
CA LEU A 556 -3.41 -18.08 -15.74
C LEU A 556 -1.90 -18.13 -16.08
N PRO A 557 -1.39 -17.27 -17.00
CA PRO A 557 0.01 -17.36 -17.43
C PRO A 557 1.03 -17.29 -16.29
N ALA A 558 0.80 -16.42 -15.29
CA ALA A 558 1.67 -16.30 -14.13
C ALA A 558 1.70 -17.58 -13.28
N PHE A 559 0.56 -18.27 -13.10
CA PHE A 559 0.53 -19.56 -12.40
C PHE A 559 1.31 -20.63 -13.17
N ASN A 560 1.05 -20.77 -14.46
CA ASN A 560 1.75 -21.74 -15.31
C ASN A 560 3.27 -21.51 -15.29
N TYR A 561 3.69 -20.26 -15.47
CA TYR A 561 5.09 -19.88 -15.41
C TYR A 561 5.73 -20.25 -14.06
N ASN A 562 5.08 -19.87 -12.96
CA ASN A 562 5.60 -20.10 -11.62
C ASN A 562 5.72 -21.60 -11.27
N ILE A 563 4.78 -22.43 -11.74
CA ILE A 563 4.85 -23.89 -11.59
C ILE A 563 6.08 -24.46 -12.30
N GLU A 564 6.35 -24.00 -13.53
CA GLU A 564 7.52 -24.41 -14.31
C GLU A 564 8.86 -23.90 -13.74
N HIS A 565 8.86 -22.76 -13.04
CA HIS A 565 10.08 -22.01 -12.69
C HIS A 565 10.42 -21.96 -11.19
N GLY A 566 9.75 -22.74 -10.34
CA GLY A 566 10.25 -22.96 -8.97
C GLY A 566 9.22 -23.19 -7.88
N CYS A 567 7.92 -22.98 -8.13
CA CYS A 567 6.92 -23.21 -7.08
C CYS A 567 6.85 -24.67 -6.61
N LEU A 568 7.26 -25.62 -7.45
CA LEU A 568 7.37 -27.05 -7.12
C LEU A 568 8.72 -27.46 -6.49
N ALA A 569 9.62 -26.50 -6.20
CA ALA A 569 10.87 -26.79 -5.52
C ALA A 569 10.63 -27.39 -4.10
N PRO A 570 11.64 -27.96 -3.43
CA PRO A 570 11.50 -28.43 -2.05
C PRO A 570 11.09 -27.32 -1.03
N GLN A 571 10.74 -27.73 0.19
CA GLN A 571 10.25 -26.83 1.25
C GLN A 571 11.34 -25.89 1.82
N ASP A 572 12.63 -26.22 1.69
CA ASP A 572 13.75 -25.46 2.24
C ASP A 572 14.23 -24.31 1.33
N TYR A 573 13.31 -23.73 0.55
CA TYR A 573 13.63 -22.69 -0.42
C TYR A 573 14.12 -21.39 0.22
N ASN A 574 14.92 -20.63 -0.53
CA ASN A 574 15.28 -19.26 -0.17
C ASN A 574 14.17 -18.30 -0.64
N TYR A 575 13.48 -17.62 0.29
CA TYR A 575 12.36 -16.73 -0.03
C TYR A 575 12.77 -15.58 -0.95
N GLN A 576 13.96 -15.00 -0.76
CA GLN A 576 14.47 -13.90 -1.59
C GLN A 576 14.74 -14.32 -3.04
N ASN A 577 15.06 -15.60 -3.27
CA ASN A 577 15.15 -16.15 -4.62
C ASN A 577 13.76 -16.42 -5.19
N MET A 578 12.85 -16.95 -4.36
CA MET A 578 11.49 -17.28 -4.79
C MET A 578 10.70 -16.06 -5.28
N ILE A 579 10.78 -14.92 -4.60
CA ILE A 579 10.10 -13.69 -5.04
C ILE A 579 10.67 -13.11 -6.35
N LYS A 580 11.81 -13.61 -6.83
CA LYS A 580 12.47 -13.17 -8.07
C LYS A 580 12.29 -14.14 -9.23
N ILE A 581 11.60 -15.28 -9.03
CA ILE A 581 11.40 -16.26 -10.10
C ILE A 581 10.57 -15.67 -11.22
N THR A 582 9.57 -14.84 -10.90
CA THR A 582 8.67 -14.22 -11.86
C THR A 582 9.35 -12.98 -12.45
N PRO A 583 9.71 -12.97 -13.74
CA PRO A 583 10.38 -11.84 -14.36
C PRO A 583 9.42 -10.65 -14.55
N SER A 584 9.99 -9.45 -14.58
CA SER A 584 9.24 -8.19 -14.67
C SER A 584 8.31 -8.09 -15.89
N TRP A 585 8.67 -8.72 -17.02
CA TRP A 585 7.85 -8.71 -18.22
C TRP A 585 6.52 -9.47 -18.05
N ILE A 586 6.44 -10.44 -17.13
CA ILE A 586 5.16 -11.11 -16.81
C ILE A 586 4.25 -10.12 -16.08
N TYR A 587 4.75 -9.37 -15.10
CA TYR A 587 3.98 -8.31 -14.45
C TYR A 587 3.47 -7.29 -15.49
N ALA A 588 4.33 -6.88 -16.42
CA ALA A 588 3.99 -5.92 -17.47
C ALA A 588 2.82 -6.41 -18.33
N LEU A 589 2.91 -7.63 -18.85
CA LEU A 589 1.90 -8.21 -19.74
C LEU A 589 0.63 -8.63 -19.00
N SER A 590 0.73 -9.15 -17.77
CA SER A 590 -0.44 -9.54 -16.98
C SER A 590 -1.26 -8.34 -16.50
N LEU A 591 -0.60 -7.27 -16.04
CA LEU A 591 -1.27 -6.20 -15.31
C LEU A 591 -1.44 -4.89 -16.09
N PHE A 592 -0.58 -4.59 -17.06
CA PHE A 592 -0.47 -3.22 -17.59
C PHE A 592 -0.60 -3.11 -19.12
N SER A 593 -0.38 -4.18 -19.89
CA SER A 593 -0.37 -4.16 -21.38
C SER A 593 -1.56 -4.78 -22.08
#